data_AF-A0A4Z0A9T8-F1
#
_entry.id   AF-A0A4Z0A9T8-F1
#
_cell.length_a   1.000
_cell.length_b   1.000
_cell.length_c   1.000
_cell.angle_alpha   90.00
_cell.angle_beta   90.00
_cell.angle_gamma   90.00
#
_symmetry.space_group_name_H-M   'P 1'
#
loop_
_entity.id
_entity.type
_entity.pdbx_description
1 polymer ?
#
loop_
_entity_poly.entity_id
_entity_poly.type
_entity_poly.pdbx_seq_one_letter_code
_entity_poly.pdbx_strand_id
1 'polypeptide(L)'
;MSLPIHKLSAKSTKSGRDTFIFLAYGSYVRLIAGTGEDVWNLDPIVPFSDSTISQDSFADLATDVATDAQLQLCEFDASREERVEARDINCFFTRRSGKHELKVTWIIPPAWFSQVDNAGEKALPYQNDDNAILLWKALESHWTNNEFAVDVQDNYRIVRFRSLQEEDNLLPQRLPRTPGPAMDKFLRKHFAWCLRVNLEAGDISEDDDYTDDIFTSFCEDMGLTFIEDDKKKPRASPNHPGWQTDIGKEYPELELMGLTMPDDGVDI
;
A
#
# COMPACT_ATOMS: atom_id res chain seq x y z
N MET A 1 5.64 30.03 9.00
CA MET A 1 4.23 29.93 8.60
C MET A 1 3.93 28.44 8.63
N SER A 2 3.20 27.97 9.65
CA SER A 2 2.93 26.54 9.83
C SER A 2 1.88 26.10 8.83
N LEU A 3 2.17 25.08 8.03
CA LEU A 3 1.16 24.43 7.19
C LEU A 3 0.06 23.85 8.11
N PRO A 4 -1.22 23.92 7.72
CA PRO A 4 -2.29 23.27 8.47
C PRO A 4 -2.04 21.76 8.48
N ILE A 5 -2.00 21.18 9.67
CA ILE A 5 -1.92 19.72 9.86
C ILE A 5 -3.27 19.17 9.43
N HIS A 6 -3.31 18.46 8.30
CA HIS A 6 -4.48 17.71 7.84
C HIS A 6 -4.94 16.76 8.95
N LYS A 7 -6.24 16.66 9.16
CA LYS A 7 -6.81 15.88 10.26
C LYS A 7 -6.53 14.40 10.01
N LEU A 8 -5.51 13.88 10.69
CA LEU A 8 -5.13 12.48 10.68
C LEU A 8 -6.35 11.63 11.08
N SER A 9 -6.59 10.50 10.42
CA SER A 9 -7.60 9.54 10.91
C SER A 9 -7.26 9.16 12.36
N ALA A 10 -8.28 8.91 13.20
CA ALA A 10 -8.05 8.56 14.60
C ALA A 10 -7.13 7.33 14.75
N LYS A 11 -7.18 6.41 13.78
CA LYS A 11 -6.34 5.22 13.69
C LYS A 11 -4.92 5.54 13.20
N SER A 12 -4.73 6.43 12.21
CA SER A 12 -3.40 6.88 11.77
C SER A 12 -2.67 7.60 12.89
N THR A 13 -3.38 8.46 13.64
CA THR A 13 -2.85 9.16 14.83
C THR A 13 -2.45 8.17 15.94
N LYS A 14 -3.30 7.17 16.21
CA LYS A 14 -3.07 6.18 17.28
C LYS A 14 -1.97 5.18 16.93
N SER A 15 -1.74 4.92 15.65
CA SER A 15 -0.74 3.96 15.15
C SER A 15 0.61 4.61 14.78
N GLY A 16 0.72 5.94 14.83
CA GLY A 16 1.94 6.65 14.45
C GLY A 16 2.30 6.51 12.97
N ARG A 17 1.30 6.32 12.10
CA ARG A 17 1.47 6.17 10.65
C ARG A 17 1.44 7.55 9.98
N ASP A 18 2.34 7.75 9.01
CA ASP A 18 2.31 8.91 8.13
C ASP A 18 0.99 8.93 7.35
N THR A 19 0.39 10.11 7.19
CA THR A 19 -0.86 10.27 6.45
C THR A 19 -0.56 10.60 5.00
N PHE A 20 -1.30 9.94 4.13
CA PHE A 20 -1.13 10.07 2.69
C PHE A 20 -2.46 10.37 2.01
N ILE A 21 -2.43 11.23 0.99
CA ILE A 21 -3.60 11.55 0.17
C ILE A 21 -3.56 10.67 -1.08
N PHE A 22 -4.69 10.01 -1.32
CA PHE A 22 -4.94 9.16 -2.48
C PHE A 22 -6.00 9.76 -3.38
N LEU A 23 -5.83 9.56 -4.68
CA LEU A 23 -6.94 9.66 -5.62
C LEU A 23 -7.18 8.32 -6.27
N ALA A 24 -8.36 7.77 -5.98
CA ALA A 24 -8.89 6.61 -6.65
C ALA A 24 -9.43 6.99 -8.04
N TYR A 25 -8.99 6.26 -9.06
CA TYR A 25 -9.43 6.34 -10.45
C TYR A 25 -9.95 4.97 -10.87
N GLY A 26 -11.22 4.68 -10.57
CA GLY A 26 -11.79 3.35 -10.81
C GLY A 26 -10.99 2.27 -10.07
N SER A 27 -10.43 1.31 -10.81
CA SER A 27 -9.56 0.30 -10.20
C SER A 27 -8.14 0.80 -9.94
N TYR A 28 -7.84 2.09 -9.76
CA TYR A 28 -6.47 2.57 -9.62
C TYR A 28 -6.37 3.59 -8.49
N VAL A 29 -5.21 3.74 -7.87
CA VAL A 29 -4.97 4.80 -6.90
C VAL A 29 -3.65 5.50 -7.21
N ARG A 30 -3.68 6.84 -7.25
CA ARG A 30 -2.49 7.69 -7.35
C ARG A 30 -2.15 8.24 -5.98
N LEU A 31 -0.92 8.02 -5.51
CA LEU A 31 -0.40 8.66 -4.30
C LEU A 31 0.01 10.10 -4.61
N ILE A 32 -0.42 11.05 -3.77
CA ILE A 32 -0.30 12.48 -4.06
C ILE A 32 0.52 13.24 -3.03
N ALA A 33 0.42 12.89 -1.75
CA ALA A 33 1.17 13.55 -0.70
C ALA A 33 1.40 12.61 0.47
N GLY A 34 2.57 12.68 1.09
CA GLY A 34 2.83 12.16 2.44
C GLY A 34 3.37 13.31 3.29
N THR A 35 2.93 13.43 4.54
CA THR A 35 3.47 14.45 5.44
C THR A 35 4.81 13.97 6.02
N GLY A 36 5.90 14.32 5.33
CA GLY A 36 7.30 14.11 5.70
C GLY A 36 8.17 14.84 4.67
N GLU A 37 9.40 15.23 5.00
CA GLU A 37 10.25 16.14 4.18
C GLU A 37 10.57 15.67 2.75
N ASP A 38 10.12 14.48 2.34
CA ASP A 38 10.30 13.96 0.97
C ASP A 38 8.96 13.50 0.35
N VAL A 39 8.32 14.40 -0.39
CA VAL A 39 7.16 14.07 -1.25
C VAL A 39 7.66 13.47 -2.57
N TRP A 40 7.30 12.22 -2.86
CA TRP A 40 7.68 11.54 -4.11
C TRP A 40 6.47 11.32 -5.02
N ASN A 41 6.61 11.64 -6.31
CA ASN A 41 5.74 11.13 -7.37
C ASN A 41 5.90 9.60 -7.43
N LEU A 42 4.97 8.87 -6.85
CA LEU A 42 4.83 7.45 -7.11
C LEU A 42 3.90 7.29 -8.31
N ASP A 43 4.45 6.81 -9.43
CA ASP A 43 3.70 6.36 -10.61
C ASP A 43 3.46 4.82 -10.64
N PRO A 44 3.01 4.13 -9.57
CA PRO A 44 2.52 2.78 -9.74
C PRO A 44 1.02 2.85 -10.05
N ILE A 45 0.68 2.56 -11.30
CA ILE A 45 -0.67 2.13 -11.68
C ILE A 45 -0.90 0.77 -11.02
N VAL A 46 -1.50 0.74 -9.83
CA VAL A 46 -1.86 -0.50 -9.13
C VAL A 46 -3.36 -0.74 -9.30
N PRO A 47 -3.80 -1.90 -9.79
CA PRO A 47 -5.21 -2.24 -9.83
C PRO A 47 -5.77 -2.48 -8.40
N PHE A 48 -6.72 -1.67 -7.95
CA PHE A 48 -7.50 -1.83 -6.72
C PHE A 48 -8.87 -2.42 -7.07
N SER A 49 -9.36 -3.38 -6.28
CA SER A 49 -10.73 -3.89 -6.40
C SER A 49 -11.59 -3.38 -5.25
N ASP A 50 -12.82 -2.97 -5.59
CA ASP A 50 -13.88 -2.70 -4.63
C ASP A 50 -14.24 -3.96 -3.82
N SER A 51 -14.44 -3.75 -2.52
CA SER A 51 -15.02 -4.63 -1.50
C SER A 51 -14.11 -5.64 -0.76
N THR A 52 -14.15 -5.55 0.58
CA THR A 52 -13.82 -6.58 1.60
C THR A 52 -12.39 -7.10 1.75
N ILE A 53 -11.40 -6.51 1.08
CA ILE A 53 -10.00 -6.89 1.26
C ILE A 53 -9.47 -6.23 2.53
N SER A 54 -8.96 -7.05 3.45
CA SER A 54 -8.44 -6.61 4.75
C SER A 54 -7.21 -5.71 4.57
N GLN A 55 -7.09 -4.65 5.40
CA GLN A 55 -5.91 -3.78 5.47
C GLN A 55 -4.88 -4.27 6.49
N ASP A 56 -5.01 -5.52 6.92
CA ASP A 56 -4.16 -6.13 7.93
C ASP A 56 -2.80 -6.48 7.32
N SER A 57 -1.74 -6.31 8.09
CA SER A 57 -0.43 -6.81 7.68
C SER A 57 -0.46 -8.34 7.57
N PHE A 58 0.54 -8.95 6.92
CA PHE A 58 0.59 -10.42 6.90
C PHE A 58 0.71 -11.05 8.28
N ALA A 59 1.32 -10.34 9.23
CA ALA A 59 1.37 -10.76 10.62
C ALA A 59 -0.02 -10.70 11.27
N ASP A 60 -0.76 -9.60 11.08
CA ASP A 60 -2.11 -9.42 11.61
C ASP A 60 -3.10 -10.45 11.00
N LEU A 61 -3.00 -10.69 9.68
CA LEU A 61 -3.75 -11.75 9.00
C LEU A 61 -3.46 -13.14 9.59
N ALA A 62 -2.20 -13.38 9.99
CA ALA A 62 -1.80 -14.64 10.60
C ALA A 62 -2.35 -14.82 12.02
N THR A 63 -2.60 -13.75 12.77
CA THR A 63 -3.13 -13.83 14.13
C THR A 63 -4.66 -13.82 14.18
N ASP A 64 -5.29 -13.02 13.33
CA ASP A 64 -6.70 -12.62 13.55
C ASP A 64 -7.69 -13.47 12.75
N VAL A 65 -7.25 -13.98 11.59
CA VAL A 65 -8.15 -14.63 10.62
C VAL A 65 -7.63 -15.95 10.05
N ALA A 66 -6.43 -16.40 10.47
CA ALA A 66 -5.83 -17.61 9.93
C ALA A 66 -6.43 -18.90 10.45
N THR A 67 -6.79 -19.79 9.53
CA THR A 67 -7.05 -21.20 9.82
C THR A 67 -5.75 -22.01 9.87
N ASP A 68 -5.73 -23.12 10.60
CA ASP A 68 -4.57 -24.04 10.63
C ASP A 68 -4.15 -24.50 9.21
N ALA A 69 -5.12 -24.70 8.31
CA ALA A 69 -4.85 -25.07 6.93
C ALA A 69 -4.12 -23.96 6.15
N GLN A 70 -4.45 -22.70 6.42
CA GLN A 70 -3.74 -21.55 5.84
C GLN A 70 -2.32 -21.43 6.40
N LEU A 71 -2.14 -21.61 7.71
CA LEU A 71 -0.81 -21.58 8.32
C LEU A 71 0.09 -22.69 7.73
N GLN A 72 -0.45 -23.88 7.51
CA GLN A 72 0.28 -24.97 6.85
C GLN A 72 0.71 -24.62 5.42
N LEU A 73 -0.05 -23.81 4.68
CA LEU A 73 0.36 -23.36 3.33
C LEU A 73 1.59 -22.43 3.35
N CYS A 74 1.84 -21.78 4.49
CA CYS A 74 2.98 -20.88 4.70
C CYS A 74 4.22 -21.60 5.26
N GLU A 75 4.10 -22.86 5.67
CA GLU A 75 5.26 -23.63 6.10
C GLU A 75 6.19 -23.93 4.92
N PHE A 76 7.49 -23.73 5.12
CA PHE A 76 8.48 -24.17 4.16
C PHE A 76 8.79 -25.65 4.38
N ASP A 77 8.71 -26.45 3.31
CA ASP A 77 9.33 -27.76 3.34
C ASP A 77 10.86 -27.63 3.28
N ALA A 78 11.57 -28.57 3.90
CA ALA A 78 13.03 -28.54 4.01
C ALA A 78 13.74 -28.48 2.64
N SER A 79 13.14 -29.08 1.61
CA SER A 79 13.72 -29.06 0.26
C SER A 79 13.69 -27.66 -0.34
N ARG A 80 12.65 -26.87 -0.04
CA ARG A 80 12.50 -25.49 -0.49
C ARG A 80 13.43 -24.56 0.26
N GLU A 81 13.55 -24.72 1.58
CA GLU A 81 14.51 -23.94 2.37
C GLU A 81 15.93 -24.13 1.83
N GLU A 82 16.35 -25.38 1.59
CA GLU A 82 17.68 -25.68 1.04
C GLU A 82 17.90 -25.05 -0.33
N ARG A 83 16.91 -25.05 -1.23
CA ARG A 83 17.03 -24.41 -2.55
C ARG A 83 17.15 -22.89 -2.45
N VAL A 84 16.42 -22.25 -1.55
CA VAL A 84 16.51 -20.80 -1.33
C VAL A 84 17.86 -20.44 -0.72
N GLU A 85 18.32 -21.18 0.30
CA GLU A 85 19.64 -20.97 0.91
C GLU A 85 20.80 -21.24 -0.07
N ALA A 86 20.65 -22.22 -0.96
CA ALA A 86 21.65 -22.49 -2.00
C ALA A 86 21.69 -21.39 -3.08
N ARG A 87 20.52 -20.80 -3.41
CA ARG A 87 20.42 -19.68 -4.35
C ARG A 87 20.99 -18.39 -3.75
N ASP A 88 20.63 -18.12 -2.49
CA ASP A 88 20.93 -16.88 -1.78
C ASP A 88 21.84 -17.15 -0.59
N ILE A 89 23.15 -16.88 -0.73
CA ILE A 89 24.12 -17.11 0.35
C ILE A 89 24.03 -16.03 1.45
N ASN A 90 23.51 -14.85 1.10
CA ASN A 90 23.49 -13.66 1.95
C ASN A 90 22.07 -13.10 2.07
N CYS A 91 21.84 -12.28 3.10
CA CYS A 91 20.60 -11.51 3.23
C CYS A 91 20.27 -10.76 1.93
N PHE A 92 19.02 -10.89 1.49
CA PHE A 92 18.48 -10.28 0.29
C PHE A 92 18.65 -8.75 0.28
N PHE A 93 18.39 -8.09 1.40
CA PHE A 93 18.49 -6.63 1.53
C PHE A 93 19.90 -6.14 1.85
N THR A 94 20.58 -6.78 2.79
CA THR A 94 21.79 -6.20 3.41
C THR A 94 23.10 -6.84 2.92
N ARG A 95 23.02 -7.96 2.20
CA ARG A 95 24.16 -8.81 1.80
C ARG A 95 25.01 -9.32 2.97
N ARG A 96 24.55 -9.17 4.21
CA ARG A 96 25.19 -9.77 5.37
C ARG A 96 25.08 -11.28 5.28
N SER A 97 26.20 -11.96 5.53
CA SER A 97 26.27 -13.40 5.72
C SER A 97 26.15 -13.72 7.21
N GLY A 98 25.44 -14.79 7.56
CA GLY A 98 25.35 -15.24 8.95
C GLY A 98 24.37 -16.39 9.05
N LYS A 99 24.86 -17.63 9.00
CA LYS A 99 23.99 -18.82 8.87
C LYS A 99 22.90 -18.90 9.96
N HIS A 100 23.20 -18.44 11.17
CA HIS A 100 22.24 -18.47 12.29
C HIS A 100 21.38 -17.21 12.40
N GLU A 101 21.69 -16.17 11.63
CA GLU A 101 21.04 -14.86 11.66
C GLU A 101 20.17 -14.62 10.42
N LEU A 102 20.16 -15.57 9.49
CA LEU A 102 19.34 -15.58 8.30
C LEU A 102 18.16 -16.53 8.48
N LYS A 103 17.04 -16.23 7.81
CA LYS A 103 15.83 -17.03 7.78
C LYS A 103 15.18 -16.94 6.40
N VAL A 104 14.73 -18.08 5.87
CA VAL A 104 13.93 -18.12 4.65
C VAL A 104 12.54 -17.57 4.96
N THR A 105 12.07 -16.60 4.19
CA THR A 105 10.74 -16.01 4.34
C THR A 105 10.07 -15.81 2.99
N TRP A 106 8.74 -15.77 2.99
CA TRP A 106 7.97 -15.49 1.79
C TRP A 106 7.99 -13.99 1.46
N ILE A 107 8.01 -13.66 0.17
CA ILE A 107 7.68 -12.32 -0.29
C ILE A 107 6.18 -12.11 -0.12
N ILE A 108 5.36 -13.02 -0.65
CA ILE A 108 3.92 -13.07 -0.38
C ILE A 108 3.59 -14.40 0.27
N PRO A 109 3.14 -14.43 1.54
CA PRO A 109 2.75 -15.69 2.18
C PRO A 109 1.65 -16.40 1.38
N PRO A 110 1.82 -17.69 1.04
CA PRO A 110 0.86 -18.41 0.19
C PRO A 110 -0.56 -18.48 0.74
N ALA A 111 -0.76 -18.36 2.06
CA ALA A 111 -2.10 -18.27 2.66
C ALA A 111 -2.91 -17.04 2.21
N TRP A 112 -2.21 -15.95 1.90
CA TRP A 112 -2.79 -14.62 1.67
C TRP A 112 -2.81 -14.23 0.20
N PHE A 113 -2.54 -15.19 -0.70
CA PHE A 113 -2.48 -14.93 -2.12
C PHE A 113 -3.77 -14.28 -2.67
N SER A 114 -4.93 -14.68 -2.17
CA SER A 114 -6.22 -14.15 -2.62
C SER A 114 -6.46 -12.70 -2.19
N GLN A 115 -5.76 -12.23 -1.14
CA GLN A 115 -5.83 -10.83 -0.71
C GLN A 115 -4.98 -9.94 -1.64
N VAL A 116 -3.83 -10.48 -2.08
CA VAL A 116 -2.87 -9.71 -2.89
C VAL A 116 -3.11 -9.86 -4.40
N ASP A 117 -3.80 -10.90 -4.83
CA ASP A 117 -4.00 -11.22 -6.24
C ASP A 117 -5.40 -11.80 -6.50
N ASN A 118 -6.26 -10.97 -7.06
CA ASN A 118 -7.61 -11.32 -7.44
C ASN A 118 -7.69 -12.22 -8.69
N ALA A 119 -6.57 -12.48 -9.37
CA ALA A 119 -6.56 -13.09 -10.71
C ALA A 119 -6.49 -14.63 -10.73
N GLY A 120 -6.55 -15.34 -9.60
CA GLY A 120 -6.53 -16.81 -9.62
C GLY A 120 -6.96 -17.49 -8.33
N GLU A 121 -7.56 -18.67 -8.46
CA GLU A 121 -8.20 -19.43 -7.36
C GLU A 121 -7.25 -20.35 -6.57
N LYS A 122 -5.92 -20.31 -6.78
CA LYS A 122 -5.00 -21.32 -6.20
C LYS A 122 -3.73 -20.72 -5.61
N ALA A 123 -3.35 -21.20 -4.43
CA ALA A 123 -2.11 -20.85 -3.71
C ALA A 123 -0.82 -21.42 -4.35
N LEU A 124 -0.93 -22.49 -5.16
CA LEU A 124 0.21 -23.20 -5.77
C LEU A 124 1.19 -22.28 -6.52
N PRO A 125 0.77 -21.28 -7.31
CA PRO A 125 1.69 -20.34 -7.97
C PRO A 125 2.49 -19.47 -7.00
N TYR A 126 2.14 -19.42 -5.72
CA TYR A 126 2.86 -18.71 -4.66
C TYR A 126 3.80 -19.61 -3.87
N GLN A 127 3.67 -20.94 -3.97
CA GLN A 127 4.54 -21.91 -3.27
C GLN A 127 5.77 -22.30 -4.11
N ASN A 128 6.55 -21.32 -4.52
CA ASN A 128 7.77 -21.54 -5.31
C ASN A 128 8.94 -20.71 -4.78
N ASP A 129 10.15 -21.11 -5.19
CA ASP A 129 11.39 -20.53 -4.69
C ASP A 129 11.53 -19.04 -5.07
N ASP A 130 10.98 -18.58 -6.20
CA ASP A 130 11.02 -17.17 -6.63
C ASP A 130 10.17 -16.25 -5.74
N ASN A 131 9.21 -16.80 -4.98
CA ASN A 131 8.41 -16.08 -3.99
C ASN A 131 9.03 -16.12 -2.59
N ALA A 132 10.26 -16.60 -2.44
CA ALA A 132 10.95 -16.68 -1.16
C ALA A 132 12.27 -15.92 -1.20
N ILE A 133 12.71 -15.39 -0.07
CA ILE A 133 13.97 -14.67 0.10
C ILE A 133 14.67 -15.14 1.38
N LEU A 134 16.00 -15.00 1.40
CA LEU A 134 16.78 -15.16 2.61
C LEU A 134 16.89 -13.80 3.32
N LEU A 135 16.30 -13.68 4.50
CA LEU A 135 16.16 -12.42 5.24
C LEU A 135 16.96 -12.45 6.55
N TRP A 136 17.52 -11.30 6.94
CA TRP A 136 18.11 -11.14 8.27
C TRP A 136 17.02 -11.17 9.34
N LYS A 137 17.17 -12.00 10.38
CA LYS A 137 16.13 -12.23 11.39
C LYS A 137 15.62 -10.95 12.04
N ALA A 138 16.48 -9.96 12.27
CA ALA A 138 16.05 -8.68 12.85
C ALA A 138 15.08 -7.89 11.94
N LEU A 139 15.07 -8.16 10.63
CA LEU A 139 14.15 -7.53 9.68
C LEU A 139 12.85 -8.32 9.49
N GLU A 140 12.73 -9.51 10.07
CA GLU A 140 11.61 -10.41 9.81
C GLU A 140 10.26 -9.80 10.22
N SER A 141 10.17 -9.32 11.46
CA SER A 141 8.93 -8.71 11.98
C SER A 141 8.50 -7.52 11.13
N HIS A 142 9.46 -6.65 10.76
CA HIS A 142 9.20 -5.49 9.92
C HIS A 142 8.71 -5.89 8.52
N TRP A 143 9.25 -6.98 7.96
CA TRP A 143 8.82 -7.49 6.67
C TRP A 143 7.40 -8.06 6.72
N THR A 144 7.09 -8.90 7.71
CA THR A 144 5.75 -9.50 7.88
C THR A 144 4.69 -8.48 8.29
N ASN A 145 5.09 -7.41 8.97
CA ASN A 145 4.22 -6.27 9.31
C ASN A 145 4.07 -5.27 8.15
N ASN A 146 4.62 -5.58 6.97
CA ASN A 146 4.56 -4.75 5.77
C ASN A 146 5.17 -3.34 5.97
N GLU A 147 6.14 -3.16 6.86
CA GLU A 147 6.65 -1.83 7.26
C GLU A 147 7.65 -1.24 6.26
N PHE A 148 8.16 -2.07 5.35
CA PHE A 148 8.97 -1.65 4.22
C PHE A 148 8.73 -2.58 3.03
N ALA A 149 9.12 -2.13 1.84
CA ALA A 149 8.94 -2.88 0.60
C ALA A 149 9.95 -2.47 -0.47
N VAL A 150 9.91 -3.15 -1.62
CA VAL A 150 10.80 -2.90 -2.76
C VAL A 150 10.00 -2.34 -3.94
N ASP A 151 10.33 -1.12 -4.34
CA ASP A 151 9.82 -0.50 -5.55
C ASP A 151 10.67 -0.95 -6.75
N VAL A 152 10.17 -1.95 -7.46
CA VAL A 152 10.83 -2.52 -8.65
C VAL A 152 10.87 -1.50 -9.81
N GLN A 153 9.95 -0.53 -9.86
CA GLN A 153 9.89 0.47 -10.92
C GLN A 153 10.93 1.58 -10.70
N ASP A 154 11.17 1.96 -9.44
CA ASP A 154 12.23 2.91 -9.08
C ASP A 154 13.55 2.20 -8.74
N ASN A 155 14.09 1.45 -9.71
CA ASN A 155 15.41 0.82 -9.63
C ASN A 155 15.65 0.04 -8.32
N TYR A 156 14.65 -0.75 -7.92
CA TYR A 156 14.67 -1.57 -6.70
C TYR A 156 14.91 -0.75 -5.42
N ARG A 157 14.36 0.47 -5.34
CA ARG A 157 14.38 1.30 -4.13
C ARG A 157 13.67 0.58 -2.99
N ILE A 158 14.26 0.66 -1.80
CA ILE A 158 13.64 0.20 -0.57
C ILE A 158 12.83 1.36 0.00
N VAL A 159 11.52 1.19 0.05
CA VAL A 159 10.57 2.16 0.59
C VAL A 159 10.25 1.75 2.03
N ARG A 160 10.38 2.68 2.97
CA ARG A 160 10.02 2.51 4.38
C ARG A 160 8.73 3.27 4.62
N PHE A 161 7.77 2.64 5.29
CA PHE A 161 6.48 3.25 5.61
C PHE A 161 6.40 3.76 7.04
N ARG A 162 7.37 3.38 7.88
CA ARG A 162 7.55 3.86 9.25
C ARG A 162 9.01 3.69 9.66
N SER A 163 9.42 4.32 10.76
CA SER A 163 10.76 4.08 11.32
C SER A 163 10.88 2.66 11.84
N LEU A 164 11.96 1.99 11.43
CA LEU A 164 12.31 0.64 11.89
C LEU A 164 13.27 0.69 13.09
N GLN A 165 13.39 1.83 13.78
CA GLN A 165 14.28 1.99 14.94
C GLN A 165 15.75 1.68 14.62
N GLU A 166 16.37 0.73 15.32
CA GLU A 166 17.78 0.38 15.15
C GLU A 166 18.04 -0.24 13.76
N GLU A 167 17.02 -0.91 13.22
CA GLU A 167 17.04 -1.61 11.94
C GLU A 167 17.01 -0.67 10.72
N ASP A 168 16.68 0.61 10.90
CA ASP A 168 16.68 1.61 9.80
C ASP A 168 18.07 1.69 9.15
N ASN A 169 19.13 1.55 9.95
CA ASN A 169 20.53 1.58 9.51
C ASN A 169 20.97 0.29 8.80
N LEU A 170 20.18 -0.79 8.88
CA LEU A 170 20.50 -2.06 8.23
C LEU A 170 20.10 -2.06 6.77
N LEU A 171 18.99 -1.41 6.44
CA LEU A 171 18.46 -1.40 5.08
C LEU A 171 19.21 -0.37 4.22
N PRO A 172 19.71 -0.75 3.04
CA PRO A 172 20.22 0.24 2.10
C PRO A 172 19.07 1.09 1.52
N GLN A 173 19.39 2.07 0.69
CA GLN A 173 18.38 2.84 -0.04
C GLN A 173 17.79 2.03 -1.22
N ARG A 174 18.58 1.11 -1.79
CA ARG A 174 18.21 0.27 -2.94
C ARG A 174 18.72 -1.14 -2.73
N LEU A 175 18.07 -2.12 -3.36
CA LEU A 175 18.59 -3.48 -3.34
C LEU A 175 20.01 -3.51 -3.92
N PRO A 176 20.96 -4.17 -3.24
CA PRO A 176 22.35 -4.26 -3.68
C PRO A 176 22.54 -5.17 -4.89
N ARG A 177 21.54 -5.98 -5.23
CA ARG A 177 21.50 -6.82 -6.42
C ARG A 177 20.08 -6.81 -6.99
N THR A 178 19.99 -6.61 -8.29
CA THR A 178 18.75 -6.76 -9.06
C THR A 178 18.29 -8.23 -9.02
N PRO A 179 17.10 -8.50 -8.49
CA PRO A 179 16.42 -9.79 -8.62
C PRO A 179 16.13 -10.14 -10.08
N GLY A 180 15.75 -11.40 -10.33
CA GLY A 180 15.30 -11.83 -11.65
C GLY A 180 13.81 -11.49 -11.90
N PRO A 181 13.36 -11.45 -13.18
CA PRO A 181 11.98 -11.14 -13.53
C PRO A 181 10.92 -12.04 -12.87
N ALA A 182 11.29 -13.28 -12.53
CA ALA A 182 10.39 -14.22 -11.84
C ALA A 182 10.06 -13.77 -10.41
N MET A 183 10.99 -13.10 -9.72
CA MET A 183 10.80 -12.56 -8.38
C MET A 183 10.13 -11.18 -8.41
N ASP A 184 10.40 -10.37 -9.44
CA ASP A 184 9.84 -9.03 -9.62
C ASP A 184 8.30 -9.01 -9.52
N LYS A 185 7.62 -10.03 -10.06
CA LYS A 185 6.16 -10.12 -9.99
C LYS A 185 5.65 -10.19 -8.54
N PHE A 186 6.38 -10.88 -7.66
CA PHE A 186 6.02 -11.00 -6.25
C PHE A 186 6.39 -9.73 -5.49
N LEU A 187 7.54 -9.13 -5.79
CA LEU A 187 7.95 -7.86 -5.18
C LEU A 187 6.99 -6.72 -5.53
N ARG A 188 6.52 -6.63 -6.78
CA ARG A 188 5.52 -5.63 -7.19
C ARG A 188 4.20 -5.80 -6.44
N LYS A 189 3.74 -7.04 -6.29
CA LYS A 189 2.52 -7.37 -5.55
C LYS A 189 2.69 -7.10 -4.05
N HIS A 190 3.84 -7.44 -3.48
CA HIS A 190 4.18 -7.12 -2.10
C HIS A 190 4.21 -5.61 -1.87
N PHE A 191 4.83 -4.86 -2.78
CA PHE A 191 4.86 -3.40 -2.72
C PHE A 191 3.45 -2.81 -2.76
N ALA A 192 2.61 -3.25 -3.72
CA ALA A 192 1.21 -2.86 -3.77
C ALA A 192 0.44 -3.17 -2.47
N TRP A 193 0.68 -4.35 -1.88
CA TRP A 193 0.08 -4.72 -0.60
C TRP A 193 0.58 -3.83 0.55
N CYS A 194 1.88 -3.55 0.64
CA CYS A 194 2.40 -2.66 1.67
C CYS A 194 1.88 -1.23 1.53
N LEU A 195 1.72 -0.75 0.29
CA LEU A 195 1.01 0.50 0.03
C LEU A 195 -0.40 0.40 0.63
N ARG A 196 -1.16 -0.64 0.30
CA ARG A 196 -2.50 -0.85 0.86
C ARG A 196 -2.54 -0.78 2.40
N VAL A 197 -1.72 -1.59 3.08
CA VAL A 197 -1.70 -1.73 4.54
C VAL A 197 -1.31 -0.43 5.25
N ASN A 198 -0.30 0.28 4.74
CA ASN A 198 0.23 1.46 5.43
C ASN A 198 -0.47 2.74 5.03
N LEU A 199 -1.06 2.76 3.84
CA LEU A 199 -1.58 3.98 3.26
C LEU A 199 -3.12 4.07 3.33
N GLU A 200 -3.84 2.97 3.09
CA GLU A 200 -5.30 2.96 3.20
C GLU A 200 -5.79 2.91 4.65
N ALA A 201 -4.93 2.64 5.63
CA ALA A 201 -5.27 2.74 7.05
C ALA A 201 -5.52 4.18 7.55
N GLY A 202 -5.36 5.15 6.65
CA GLY A 202 -5.80 6.53 6.79
C GLY A 202 -7.06 6.88 6.01
N ASP A 203 -7.76 5.89 5.43
CA ASP A 203 -9.01 6.13 4.69
C ASP A 203 -10.02 6.82 5.60
N ILE A 204 -10.49 7.97 5.14
CA ILE A 204 -11.48 8.77 5.84
C ILE A 204 -12.81 8.02 5.94
N SER A 205 -13.07 7.06 5.04
CA SER A 205 -14.26 6.19 5.09
C SER A 205 -14.36 5.36 6.39
N GLU A 206 -13.25 5.16 7.11
CA GLU A 206 -13.24 4.52 8.42
C GLU A 206 -13.71 5.44 9.56
N ASP A 207 -13.82 6.75 9.33
CA ASP A 207 -14.42 7.68 10.29
C ASP A 207 -15.95 7.63 10.12
N ASP A 208 -16.68 7.42 11.23
CA ASP A 208 -18.15 7.36 11.23
C ASP A 208 -18.77 8.63 10.62
N ASP A 209 -18.02 9.75 10.64
CA ASP A 209 -18.41 11.03 10.06
C ASP A 209 -18.34 11.07 8.52
N TYR A 210 -17.74 10.06 7.87
CA TYR A 210 -17.38 10.09 6.44
C TYR A 210 -17.63 8.77 5.70
N THR A 211 -18.77 8.13 5.95
CA THR A 211 -19.16 6.93 5.19
C THR A 211 -19.23 7.15 3.67
N ASP A 212 -19.13 6.07 2.89
CA ASP A 212 -19.25 6.10 1.43
C ASP A 212 -20.52 6.83 0.96
N ASP A 213 -21.63 6.66 1.68
CA ASP A 213 -22.90 7.35 1.40
C ASP A 213 -22.78 8.86 1.61
N ILE A 214 -22.10 9.30 2.67
CA ILE A 214 -21.85 10.73 2.96
C ILE A 214 -20.97 11.34 1.88
N PHE A 215 -19.89 10.66 1.51
CA PHE A 215 -18.98 11.13 0.46
C PHE A 215 -19.67 11.17 -0.92
N THR A 216 -20.41 10.13 -1.27
CA THR A 216 -21.19 10.05 -2.52
C THR A 216 -22.24 11.15 -2.57
N SER A 217 -22.98 11.36 -1.47
CA SER A 217 -23.95 12.46 -1.36
C SER A 217 -23.29 13.82 -1.50
N PHE A 218 -22.11 14.03 -0.89
CA PHE A 218 -21.33 15.25 -1.08
C PHE A 218 -20.96 15.43 -2.56
N CYS A 219 -20.38 14.42 -3.20
CA CYS A 219 -20.01 14.52 -4.62
C CYS A 219 -21.22 14.82 -5.50
N GLU A 220 -22.37 14.22 -5.24
CA GLU A 220 -23.62 14.53 -5.94
C GLU A 220 -24.08 15.97 -5.74
N ASP A 221 -24.10 16.44 -4.49
CA ASP A 221 -24.56 17.78 -4.15
C ASP A 221 -23.63 18.87 -4.67
N MET A 222 -22.33 18.56 -4.78
CA MET A 222 -21.33 19.48 -5.28
C MET A 222 -21.18 19.44 -6.81
N GLY A 223 -21.89 18.53 -7.49
CA GLY A 223 -21.80 18.36 -8.95
C GLY A 223 -20.46 17.76 -9.39
N LEU A 224 -19.87 16.91 -8.55
CA LEU A 224 -18.58 16.23 -8.74
C LEU A 224 -18.75 14.77 -9.18
N THR A 225 -19.97 14.31 -9.44
CA THR A 225 -20.23 12.92 -9.77
C THR A 225 -19.68 12.50 -11.13
N PHE A 226 -19.19 11.26 -11.17
CA PHE A 226 -18.62 10.57 -12.33
C PHE A 226 -19.66 9.80 -13.17
N ILE A 227 -20.95 10.09 -12.99
CA ILE A 227 -22.03 9.39 -13.71
C ILE A 227 -22.04 9.83 -15.18
N GLU A 228 -22.50 8.94 -16.07
CA GLU A 228 -22.74 9.21 -17.50
C GLU A 228 -23.29 10.63 -17.76
N ASP A 229 -22.80 11.27 -18.84
CA ASP A 229 -22.95 12.71 -19.15
C ASP A 229 -24.38 13.26 -19.03
N ASP A 230 -25.38 12.42 -19.20
CA ASP A 230 -26.80 12.77 -19.15
C ASP A 230 -27.38 12.96 -17.73
N LYS A 231 -26.61 12.64 -16.68
CA LYS A 231 -27.00 12.84 -15.26
C LYS A 231 -26.05 13.73 -14.47
N LYS A 232 -25.05 14.34 -15.11
CA LYS A 232 -24.09 15.21 -14.44
C LYS A 232 -24.79 16.47 -13.92
N LYS A 233 -24.86 16.64 -12.61
CA LYS A 233 -25.34 17.88 -11.99
C LYS A 233 -24.31 18.99 -12.27
N PRO A 234 -24.74 20.23 -12.54
CA PRO A 234 -23.81 21.34 -12.65
C PRO A 234 -23.06 21.52 -11.33
N ARG A 235 -21.80 21.95 -11.42
CA ARG A 235 -20.97 22.21 -10.25
C ARG A 235 -21.67 23.18 -9.29
N ALA A 236 -21.67 22.86 -8.00
CA ALA A 236 -22.28 23.71 -7.00
C ALA A 236 -21.55 25.06 -6.91
N SER A 237 -22.33 26.13 -6.71
CA SER A 237 -21.81 27.49 -6.53
C SER A 237 -20.71 27.54 -5.46
N PRO A 238 -19.65 28.37 -5.60
CA PRO A 238 -18.60 28.51 -4.59
C PRO A 238 -19.11 28.87 -3.18
N ASN A 239 -20.31 29.44 -3.07
CA ASN A 239 -20.94 29.78 -1.80
C ASN A 239 -21.87 28.67 -1.25
N HIS A 240 -21.94 27.53 -1.94
CA HIS A 240 -22.75 26.40 -1.48
C HIS A 240 -22.24 25.93 -0.10
N PRO A 241 -23.14 25.67 0.87
CA PRO A 241 -22.74 25.28 2.23
C PRO A 241 -21.91 24.00 2.26
N GLY A 242 -22.04 23.13 1.25
CA GLY A 242 -21.19 21.96 1.10
C GLY A 242 -19.69 22.28 1.00
N TRP A 243 -19.29 23.44 0.44
CA TRP A 243 -17.87 23.85 0.43
C TRP A 243 -17.34 24.28 1.82
N GLN A 244 -18.24 24.48 2.80
CA GLN A 244 -17.88 24.86 4.16
C GLN A 244 -17.78 23.66 5.11
N THR A 245 -18.15 22.47 4.64
CA THR A 245 -17.84 21.22 5.35
C THR A 245 -16.35 20.97 5.32
N ASP A 246 -15.89 20.05 6.15
CA ASP A 246 -14.47 19.69 6.20
C ASP A 246 -14.00 19.07 4.86
N ILE A 247 -14.77 18.16 4.24
CA ILE A 247 -14.50 17.67 2.86
C ILE A 247 -14.48 18.82 1.84
N GLY A 248 -15.44 19.75 1.94
CA GLY A 248 -15.55 20.88 1.01
C GLY A 248 -14.37 21.85 1.06
N LYS A 249 -13.70 21.96 2.20
CA LYS A 249 -12.50 22.80 2.37
C LYS A 249 -11.24 22.14 1.82
N GLU A 250 -11.17 20.81 1.82
CA GLU A 250 -10.01 20.06 1.32
C GLU A 250 -10.05 19.90 -0.21
N TYR A 251 -11.23 19.83 -0.80
CA TYR A 251 -11.40 19.62 -2.25
C TYR A 251 -10.68 20.64 -3.17
N PRO A 252 -10.69 21.96 -2.91
CA PRO A 252 -9.99 22.94 -3.75
C PRO A 252 -8.48 22.73 -3.81
N GLU A 253 -7.87 22.18 -2.74
CA GLU A 253 -6.44 21.87 -2.73
C GLU A 253 -6.13 20.67 -3.64
N LEU A 254 -7.04 19.68 -3.69
CA LEU A 254 -6.95 18.55 -4.62
C LEU A 254 -7.05 19.00 -6.09
N GLU A 255 -7.93 19.97 -6.37
CA GLU A 255 -8.10 20.54 -7.71
C GLU A 255 -6.89 21.39 -8.14
N LEU A 256 -6.35 22.23 -7.23
CA LEU A 256 -5.19 23.08 -7.51
C LEU A 256 -3.92 22.26 -7.82
N MET A 257 -3.81 21.06 -7.26
CA MET A 257 -2.71 20.14 -7.54
C MET A 257 -2.87 19.38 -8.87
N GLY A 258 -3.93 19.65 -9.66
CA GLY A 258 -4.19 19.00 -10.94
C GLY A 258 -4.64 17.56 -10.80
N LEU A 259 -5.33 17.26 -9.69
CA LEU A 259 -5.68 15.90 -9.30
C LEU A 259 -7.17 15.61 -9.43
N THR A 260 -7.95 16.62 -9.78
CA THR A 260 -9.27 16.48 -10.38
C THR A 260 -9.11 16.63 -11.89
N MET A 261 -9.93 15.91 -12.68
CA MET A 261 -9.96 16.12 -14.14
C MET A 261 -10.32 17.59 -14.41
N PRO A 262 -9.64 18.26 -15.36
CA PRO A 262 -9.98 19.62 -15.73
C PRO A 262 -11.46 19.70 -16.10
N ASP A 263 -12.12 20.77 -15.66
CA ASP A 263 -13.49 21.05 -16.04
C ASP A 263 -13.47 21.41 -17.53
N ASP A 264 -13.85 20.45 -18.39
CA ASP A 264 -13.90 20.63 -19.85
C ASP A 264 -14.87 21.77 -20.28
N GLY A 265 -15.53 22.43 -19.32
CA GLY A 265 -16.51 23.50 -19.51
C GLY A 265 -16.01 24.93 -19.34
N VAL A 266 -14.71 25.18 -19.14
CA VAL A 266 -14.20 26.57 -19.18
C VAL A 266 -13.66 26.90 -20.57
N ASP A 267 -14.55 27.37 -21.45
CA ASP A 267 -14.16 28.16 -22.62
C ASP A 267 -13.41 29.41 -22.13
N ILE A 268 -12.09 29.48 -22.41
CA ILE A 268 -11.28 30.70 -22.29
C ILE A 268 -11.48 31.56 -23.54
#